data_AF-A0A2C8YK49-F1
#
_entry.id   AF-A0A2C8YK49-F1
#
_cell.length_a   1.000
_cell.length_b   1.000
_cell.length_c   1.000
_cell.angle_alpha   90.00
_cell.angle_beta   90.00
_cell.angle_gamma   90.00
#
_symmetry.space_group_name_H-M   'P 1'
#
loop_
_entity.id
_entity.type
_entity.pdbx_description
1 polymer ?
#
loop_
_entity_poly.entity_id
_entity_poly.type
_entity_poly.pdbx_seq_one_letter_code
_entity_poly.pdbx_strand_id
1 'polypeptide(L)'
;MPTCCHDLFDPLIARRLHISTGSATELADRLERSGHISRTREGTDRRRVQLVAQQHAVGRILGELGPLFVDLDNLSQEFSAEEQAVIQHNLRGAGDRLRFHAATLSAATHVGDLPHKG
;
A
#
# COMPACT_ATOMS: atom_id res chain seq x y z
N MET A 1 -18.20 -8.01 13.11
CA MET A 1 -18.83 -7.75 11.80
C MET A 1 -17.77 -7.15 10.89
N PRO A 2 -17.44 -7.74 9.72
CA PRO A 2 -16.43 -7.15 8.85
C PRO A 2 -17.11 -6.10 7.96
N THR A 3 -16.80 -4.84 8.19
CA THR A 3 -17.18 -3.73 7.33
C THR A 3 -16.41 -3.81 6.01
N CYS A 4 -17.19 -3.94 4.93
CA CYS A 4 -16.91 -3.72 3.50
C CYS A 4 -15.45 -3.66 3.02
N CYS A 5 -15.06 -4.67 2.22
CA CYS A 5 -13.86 -4.70 1.37
C CYS A 5 -13.98 -3.86 0.07
N HIS A 6 -14.92 -2.91 -0.03
CA HIS A 6 -15.30 -2.25 -1.30
C HIS A 6 -14.56 -0.94 -1.60
N ASP A 7 -13.53 -0.53 -0.84
CA ASP A 7 -12.90 0.79 -1.03
C ASP A 7 -11.39 0.78 -1.31
N LEU A 8 -10.86 -0.37 -1.74
CA LEU A 8 -9.44 -0.47 -2.08
C LEU A 8 -9.28 -0.54 -3.60
N PHE A 9 -9.42 0.58 -4.32
CA PHE A 9 -8.52 1.02 -5.41
C PHE A 9 -9.15 2.15 -6.24
N ASP A 10 -8.77 3.34 -5.83
CA ASP A 10 -8.85 4.61 -6.54
C ASP A 10 -7.48 4.81 -7.28
N PRO A 11 -7.29 5.75 -8.23
CA PRO A 11 -5.96 6.26 -8.62
C PRO A 11 -4.98 6.49 -7.43
N LEU A 12 -5.49 6.49 -6.21
CA LEU A 12 -4.80 6.19 -4.98
C LEU A 12 -3.73 5.09 -5.01
N ILE A 13 -3.74 3.99 -5.75
CA ILE A 13 -2.60 3.05 -5.61
C ILE A 13 -1.27 3.68 -6.03
N ALA A 14 -1.30 4.43 -7.14
CA ALA A 14 -0.14 5.16 -7.63
C ALA A 14 0.25 6.24 -6.62
N ARG A 15 -0.74 6.95 -6.05
CA ARG A 15 -0.51 7.97 -5.00
C ARG A 15 -0.08 7.38 -3.66
N ARG A 16 -0.51 6.17 -3.31
CA ARG A 16 -0.33 5.52 -2.00
C ARG A 16 0.96 4.72 -1.96
N LEU A 17 1.39 4.22 -3.12
CA LEU A 17 2.72 3.64 -3.31
C LEU A 17 3.74 4.67 -3.81
N HIS A 18 3.32 5.91 -4.09
CA HIS A 18 4.16 6.98 -4.64
C HIS A 18 4.92 6.57 -5.91
N ILE A 19 4.26 5.83 -6.81
CA ILE A 19 4.81 5.35 -8.08
C ILE A 19 4.11 5.99 -9.27
N SER A 20 4.79 6.01 -10.42
CA SER A 20 4.20 6.50 -11.67
C SER A 20 2.94 5.71 -12.04
N THR A 21 2.02 6.33 -12.78
CA THR A 21 0.82 5.65 -13.29
C THR A 21 1.16 4.43 -14.15
N GLY A 22 2.24 4.49 -14.93
CA GLY A 22 2.75 3.35 -15.71
C GLY A 22 3.19 2.19 -14.81
N SER A 23 3.99 2.48 -13.79
CA SER A 23 4.46 1.49 -12.81
C SER A 23 3.33 0.90 -11.96
N ALA A 24 2.34 1.72 -11.60
CA ALA A 24 1.14 1.27 -10.90
C ALA A 24 0.30 0.31 -11.75
N THR A 25 0.20 0.59 -13.04
CA THR A 25 -0.51 -0.27 -14.00
C THR A 25 0.22 -1.60 -14.15
N GLU A 26 1.54 -1.58 -14.33
CA GLU A 26 2.35 -2.80 -14.41
C GLU A 26 2.24 -3.65 -13.14
N LEU A 27 2.29 -3.02 -11.96
CA LEU A 27 2.11 -3.70 -10.68
C LEU A 27 0.71 -4.33 -10.57
N ALA A 28 -0.34 -3.59 -10.91
CA ALA A 28 -1.70 -4.09 -10.93
C ALA A 28 -1.84 -5.30 -11.88
N ASP A 29 -1.26 -5.22 -13.08
CA ASP A 29 -1.28 -6.32 -14.04
C ASP A 29 -0.54 -7.56 -13.53
N ARG A 30 0.58 -7.36 -12.81
CA ARG A 30 1.31 -8.46 -12.18
C ARG A 30 0.50 -9.14 -11.08
N LEU A 31 -0.12 -8.34 -10.21
CA LEU A 31 -0.96 -8.84 -9.12
C LEU A 31 -2.24 -9.53 -9.63
N GLU A 32 -2.82 -9.06 -10.72
CA GLU A 32 -3.98 -9.71 -11.34
C GLU A 32 -3.57 -11.05 -11.99
N ARG A 33 -2.46 -11.06 -12.74
CA ARG A 33 -1.93 -12.30 -13.34
C ARG A 33 -1.56 -13.37 -12.31
N SER A 34 -1.10 -12.98 -11.12
CA SER A 34 -0.82 -13.91 -10.03
C SER A 34 -2.05 -14.30 -9.22
N GLY A 35 -3.25 -13.81 -9.59
CA GLY A 35 -4.51 -14.09 -8.90
C GLY A 35 -4.68 -13.37 -7.57
N HIS A 36 -3.83 -12.39 -7.24
CA HIS A 36 -3.89 -11.66 -5.97
C HIS A 36 -4.98 -10.60 -5.93
N ILE A 37 -5.34 -10.05 -7.08
CA ILE A 37 -6.42 -9.08 -7.24
C ILE A 37 -7.28 -9.41 -8.47
N SER A 38 -8.48 -8.85 -8.54
CA SER A 38 -9.31 -8.83 -9.76
C SER A 38 -9.81 -7.44 -10.09
N ARG A 39 -10.01 -7.13 -11.37
CA ARG A 39 -10.68 -5.92 -11.83
C ARG A 39 -12.20 -6.08 -11.87
N THR A 40 -12.90 -5.22 -11.14
CA THR A 40 -14.36 -5.10 -11.20
C THR A 40 -14.73 -3.72 -11.77
N ARG A 41 -15.68 -3.68 -12.70
CA ARG A 41 -16.24 -2.43 -13.24
C ARG A 41 -17.43 -2.02 -12.39
N GLU A 42 -17.41 -0.80 -11.86
CA GLU A 42 -18.53 -0.26 -11.09
C GLU A 42 -19.71 0.13 -12.00
N GLY A 43 -20.93 -0.10 -11.52
CA GLY A 43 -22.18 -0.08 -12.30
C GLY A 43 -22.73 1.30 -12.69
N THR A 44 -22.10 2.40 -12.30
CA THR A 44 -22.59 3.77 -12.54
C THR A 44 -21.61 4.63 -13.35
N ASP A 45 -20.31 4.33 -13.32
CA ASP A 45 -19.31 4.96 -14.18
C ASP A 45 -18.39 3.91 -14.79
N ARG A 46 -18.62 3.61 -16.08
CA ARG A 46 -17.87 2.61 -16.85
C ARG A 46 -16.38 2.95 -17.00
N ARG A 47 -15.95 4.16 -16.63
CA ARG A 47 -14.57 4.63 -16.67
C ARG A 47 -13.77 4.26 -15.43
N ARG A 48 -14.43 3.87 -14.32
CA ARG A 48 -13.75 3.47 -13.09
C ARG A 48 -13.58 1.96 -13.02
N VAL A 49 -12.33 1.54 -12.87
CA VAL A 49 -11.94 0.14 -12.62
C VAL A 49 -11.51 0.05 -11.17
N GLN A 50 -12.16 -0.83 -10.42
CA GLN A 50 -11.81 -1.15 -9.05
C GLN A 50 -10.97 -2.41 -9.03
N LEU A 51 -9.89 -2.42 -8.25
CA LEU A 51 -9.16 -3.64 -7.94
C LEU A 51 -9.70 -4.24 -6.65
N VAL A 52 -9.90 -5.54 -6.62
CA VAL A 52 -10.42 -6.24 -5.44
C VAL A 52 -9.41 -7.29 -5.05
N ALA A 53 -8.86 -7.17 -3.84
CA ALA A 53 -7.97 -8.18 -3.29
C ALA A 53 -8.73 -9.50 -3.12
N GLN A 54 -8.14 -10.58 -3.61
CA GLN A 54 -8.76 -11.89 -3.55
C GLN A 54 -8.62 -12.48 -2.15
N GLN A 55 -9.70 -12.99 -1.58
CA GLN A 55 -9.71 -13.50 -0.20
C GLN A 55 -8.67 -14.62 0.01
N HIS A 56 -8.49 -15.50 -0.97
CA HIS A 56 -7.49 -16.57 -0.92
C HIS A 56 -6.05 -16.03 -0.92
N ALA A 57 -5.80 -14.93 -1.64
CA ALA A 57 -4.49 -14.31 -1.70
C ALA A 57 -4.14 -13.61 -0.38
N VAL A 58 -5.10 -12.90 0.22
CA VAL A 58 -4.95 -12.30 1.55
C VAL A 58 -4.72 -13.38 2.59
N GLY A 59 -5.52 -14.45 2.59
CA GLY A 59 -5.36 -15.56 3.52
C GLY A 59 -4.00 -16.26 3.41
N ARG A 60 -3.50 -16.46 2.18
CA ARG A 60 -2.17 -17.03 1.95
C ARG A 60 -1.05 -16.12 2.48
N ILE A 61 -1.08 -14.82 2.16
CA ILE A 61 -0.07 -13.86 2.65
C ILE A 61 -0.06 -13.80 4.18
N LEU A 62 -1.24 -13.73 4.81
CA LEU A 62 -1.33 -13.73 6.27
C LEU A 62 -0.89 -15.06 6.88
N GLY A 63 -1.14 -16.19 6.22
CA GLY A 63 -0.64 -17.49 6.64
C GLY A 63 0.89 -17.60 6.57
N GLU A 64 1.49 -17.10 5.49
CA GLU A 64 2.93 -17.09 5.28
C GLU A 64 3.65 -16.12 6.22
N LEU A 65 3.08 -14.93 6.46
CA LEU A 65 3.67 -13.90 7.34
C LEU A 65 3.27 -14.04 8.81
N GLY A 66 2.29 -14.89 9.13
CA GLY A 66 1.84 -15.12 10.50
C GLY A 66 2.97 -15.40 11.49
N PRO A 67 3.90 -16.33 11.20
CA PRO A 67 5.05 -16.61 12.06
C PRO A 67 5.92 -15.38 12.33
N LEU A 68 6.18 -14.56 11.30
CA LEU A 68 6.95 -13.32 11.46
C LEU A 68 6.26 -12.35 12.43
N PHE A 69 4.94 -12.20 12.34
CA PHE A 69 4.21 -11.31 13.26
C PHE A 69 4.25 -11.81 14.71
N VAL A 70 4.21 -13.12 14.92
CA VAL A 70 4.39 -13.72 16.25
C VAL A 70 5.78 -13.44 16.78
N ASP A 71 6.83 -13.62 15.98
CA ASP A 71 8.21 -13.36 16.41
C ASP A 71 8.44 -11.88 16.74
N LEU A 72 7.86 -10.96 15.95
CA LEU A 72 7.92 -9.52 16.22
C LEU A 72 7.15 -9.14 17.49
N ASP A 73 6.00 -9.77 17.75
CA ASP A 73 5.24 -9.56 18.98
C ASP A 73 6.04 -10.03 20.19
N ASN A 74 6.62 -11.24 20.12
CA ASN A 74 7.49 -11.78 21.17
C ASN A 74 8.68 -10.87 21.47
N LEU A 75 9.37 -10.37 20.43
CA LEU A 75 10.45 -9.39 20.59
C LEU A 75 9.97 -8.13 21.30
N SER A 76 8.76 -7.65 21.00
CA SER A 76 8.21 -6.47 21.67
C SER A 76 8.00 -6.70 23.16
N GLN A 77 7.66 -7.93 23.58
CA GLN A 77 7.46 -8.30 24.98
C GLN A 77 8.78 -8.36 25.79
N GLU A 78 9.95 -8.29 25.13
CA GLU A 78 11.24 -8.16 25.82
C GLU A 78 11.44 -6.76 26.42
N PHE A 79 10.65 -5.77 25.98
CA PHE A 79 10.68 -4.39 26.46
C PHE A 79 9.55 -4.12 27.45
N SER A 80 9.82 -3.28 28.45
CA SER A 80 8.79 -2.76 29.36
C SER A 80 7.76 -1.89 28.62
N ALA A 81 6.58 -1.69 29.21
CA ALA A 81 5.53 -0.86 28.62
C ALA A 81 5.97 0.58 28.33
N GLU A 82 6.86 1.15 29.16
CA GLU A 82 7.42 2.48 28.96
C GLU A 82 8.38 2.50 27.75
N GLU A 83 9.27 1.51 27.64
CA GLU A 83 10.18 1.37 26.50
C GLU A 83 9.42 1.12 25.20
N GLN A 84 8.39 0.27 25.23
CA GLN A 84 7.50 0.07 24.08
C GLN A 84 6.84 1.37 23.64
N ALA A 85 6.38 2.20 24.58
CA ALA A 85 5.77 3.49 24.25
C ALA A 85 6.77 4.44 23.56
N VAL A 86 8.03 4.47 24.03
CA VAL A 86 9.11 5.26 23.41
C VAL A 86 9.43 4.74 22.01
N ILE A 87 9.56 3.42 21.83
CA ILE A 87 9.82 2.79 20.53
C ILE A 87 8.67 3.09 19.56
N GLN A 88 7.42 2.93 19.98
CA GLN A 88 6.25 3.23 19.15
C GLN A 88 6.21 4.70 18.75
N HIS A 89 6.50 5.62 19.68
CA HIS A 89 6.58 7.05 19.39
C HIS A 89 7.67 7.34 18.34
N ASN A 90 8.87 6.76 18.52
CA ASN A 90 9.97 6.90 17.59
C ASN A 90 9.60 6.39 16.18
N LEU A 91 9.10 5.15 16.08
CA LEU A 91 8.75 4.52 14.81
C LEU A 91 7.65 5.30 14.07
N ARG A 92 6.63 5.80 14.78
CA ARG A 92 5.60 6.66 14.18
C ARG A 92 6.20 7.96 13.65
N GLY A 93 6.97 8.66 14.47
CA GLY A 93 7.60 9.92 14.09
C GLY A 93 8.58 9.78 12.91
N ALA A 94 9.37 8.70 12.89
CA ALA A 94 10.25 8.37 11.76
C ALA A 94 9.44 8.05 10.49
N GLY A 95 8.38 7.25 10.60
CA GLY A 95 7.50 6.91 9.48
C GLY A 95 6.82 8.13 8.86
N ASP A 96 6.33 9.07 9.68
CA ASP A 96 5.72 10.31 9.20
C ASP A 96 6.73 11.17 8.42
N ARG A 97 7.96 11.29 8.93
CA ARG A 97 9.04 12.03 8.27
C ARG A 97 9.45 11.37 6.95
N LEU A 98 9.60 10.04 6.92
CA LEU A 98 9.92 9.30 5.71
C LEU A 98 8.85 9.50 4.63
N ARG A 99 7.56 9.39 5.00
CA ARG A 99 6.45 9.65 4.07
C ARG A 99 6.45 11.09 3.55
N PHE A 100 6.67 12.06 4.43
CA PHE A 100 6.77 13.47 4.05
C PHE A 100 7.90 13.70 3.02
N HIS A 101 9.08 13.12 3.26
CA HIS A 101 10.19 13.22 2.32
C HIS A 101 9.95 12.48 1.00
N ALA A 102 9.37 11.27 1.04
CA ALA A 102 9.02 10.54 -0.17
C ALA A 102 8.02 11.32 -1.05
N ALA A 103 7.01 11.95 -0.42
CA ALA A 103 6.08 12.83 -1.10
C ALA A 103 6.77 14.06 -1.71
N THR A 104 7.73 14.65 -0.99
CA THR A 104 8.53 15.80 -1.47
C THR A 104 9.38 15.44 -2.69
N LEU A 105 10.04 14.27 -2.67
CA LEU A 105 10.85 13.78 -3.79
C LEU A 105 9.98 13.46 -5.02
N SER A 106 8.87 12.76 -4.82
CA SER A 106 7.93 12.42 -5.90
C SER A 106 7.34 13.67 -6.57
N ALA A 107 7.02 14.72 -5.79
CA ALA A 107 6.55 16.00 -6.33
C ALA A 107 7.62 16.71 -7.17
N ALA A 108 8.89 16.67 -6.76
CA ALA A 108 9.99 17.26 -7.51
C ALA A 108 10.25 16.53 -8.84
N THR A 109 10.07 15.21 -8.89
CA THR A 109 10.24 14.42 -10.13
C THR A 109 9.12 14.65 -11.14
N HIS A 110 7.88 14.93 -10.70
CA HIS A 110 6.76 15.21 -11.60
C HIS A 110 6.78 16.60 -12.26
N VAL A 111 7.55 17.57 -11.73
CA VAL A 111 7.70 18.91 -12.32
C VAL A 111 8.73 18.93 -13.47
N GLY A 112 9.51 17.85 -13.65
CA GLY A 112 10.54 17.76 -14.68
C GLY A 112 10.09 17.30 -16.08
N ASP A 113 8.81 16.94 -16.27
CA ASP A 113 8.30 16.44 -17.56
C ASP A 113 7.60 17.59 -18.35
N LEU A 114 8.42 18.50 -18.89
CA LEU A 114 7.97 19.53 -19.84
C LEU A 114 7.95 18.93 -21.27
N PRO A 115 6.88 19.17 -22.05
CA PRO A 115 6.71 18.55 -23.35
C PRO A 115 7.73 19.06 -24.38
N HIS A 116 8.52 18.15 -24.94
CA HIS A 116 9.28 18.39 -26.16
C HIS A 116 8.30 18.39 -27.34
N LYS A 117 7.85 19.57 -27.79
CA LYS A 117 7.22 19.75 -29.09
C LYS A 117 8.25 20.27 -30.08
N GLY A 118 8.63 19.40 -31.02
CA GLY A 118 9.07 19.79 -32.36
C GLY A 118 7.87 19.87 -33.30
#